data_AF-A0A3N7H458-F1
#
_entry.id   AF-A0A3N7H458-F1
#
_cell.length_a   1.000
_cell.length_b   1.000
_cell.length_c   1.000
_cell.angle_alpha   90.00
_cell.angle_beta   90.00
_cell.angle_gamma   90.00
#
_symmetry.space_group_name_H-M   'P 1'
#
loop_
_entity.id
_entity.type
_entity.pdbx_description
1 polymer ?
#
loop_
_entity_poly.entity_id
_entity_poly.type
_entity_poly.pdbx_seq_one_letter_code
_entity_poly.pdbx_strand_id
1 'polypeptide(L)'
;MVPLPALSIFMGCIYFLQLVFLYVSSVSFILLIGFVMKCAAKALELFLQDLCDRTYEITLKRGAKTLNSLHLKQCVQTFNVFDFLREIVSKVPDLGGPDAAFDEHGIGKRRKVADDEDNDSDEECNRSRTIFFLCFRTI
;
A
#
# COMPACT_ATOMS: atom_id res chain seq x y z
N MET A 1 0.89 -67.47 16.62
CA MET A 1 1.90 -66.97 15.67
C MET A 1 1.16 -66.25 14.55
N VAL A 2 1.11 -64.93 14.58
CA VAL A 2 0.51 -64.14 13.49
C VAL A 2 1.53 -64.11 12.33
N PRO A 3 1.11 -64.32 11.06
CA PRO A 3 2.03 -64.34 9.93
C PRO A 3 2.68 -62.96 9.72
N LEU A 4 4.02 -62.92 9.80
CA LEU A 4 4.88 -61.76 9.53
C LEU A 4 4.47 -60.87 8.33
N PRO A 5 3.99 -61.39 7.16
CA PRO A 5 3.57 -60.52 6.05
C PRO A 5 2.30 -59.68 6.33
N ALA A 6 1.44 -60.11 7.25
CA ALA A 6 0.25 -59.33 7.60
C ALA A 6 0.61 -58.04 8.35
N LEU A 7 1.69 -58.08 9.15
CA LEU A 7 2.14 -56.93 9.93
C LEU A 7 2.81 -55.87 9.06
N SER A 8 3.57 -56.28 8.03
CA SER A 8 4.19 -55.35 7.08
C SER A 8 3.16 -54.63 6.21
N ILE A 9 2.10 -55.33 5.78
CA ILE A 9 1.00 -54.73 5.02
C ILE A 9 0.23 -53.74 5.90
N PHE A 10 -0.02 -54.08 7.16
CA PHE A 10 -0.71 -53.21 8.11
C PHE A 10 0.08 -51.93 8.40
N MET A 11 1.39 -52.04 8.68
CA MET A 11 2.27 -50.89 8.88
C MET A 11 2.35 -50.03 7.61
N GLY A 12 2.49 -50.63 6.43
CA GLY A 12 2.50 -49.91 5.16
C GLY A 12 1.21 -49.12 4.91
N CYS A 13 0.06 -49.71 5.21
CA CYS A 13 -1.24 -49.02 5.10
C CYS A 13 -1.36 -47.85 6.07
N ILE A 14 -0.86 -48.00 7.31
CA ILE A 14 -0.82 -46.92 8.30
C ILE A 14 0.11 -45.78 7.85
N TYR A 15 1.33 -46.07 7.40
CA TYR A 15 2.24 -45.04 6.91
C TYR A 15 1.68 -44.32 5.68
N PHE A 16 1.05 -45.05 4.76
CA PHE A 16 0.40 -44.45 3.60
C PHE A 16 -0.75 -43.52 4.01
N LEU A 17 -1.63 -43.96 4.90
CA LEU A 17 -2.72 -43.14 5.43
C LEU A 17 -2.20 -41.92 6.20
N GLN A 18 -1.17 -42.07 7.02
CA GLN A 18 -0.53 -40.96 7.72
C GLN A 18 0.14 -39.97 6.75
N LEU A 19 0.81 -40.46 5.71
CA LEU A 19 1.46 -39.62 4.72
C LEU A 19 0.44 -38.83 3.89
N VAL A 20 -0.68 -39.46 3.52
CA VAL A 20 -1.81 -38.76 2.88
C VAL A 20 -2.41 -37.71 3.81
N PHE A 21 -2.61 -38.04 5.10
CA PHE A 21 -3.14 -37.08 6.07
C PHE A 21 -2.20 -35.88 6.29
N LEU A 22 -0.89 -36.15 6.45
CA LEU A 22 0.14 -35.13 6.57
C LEU A 22 0.22 -34.27 5.31
N TYR A 23 0.15 -34.88 4.13
CA TYR A 23 0.19 -34.18 2.85
C TYR A 23 -1.02 -33.27 2.69
N VAL A 24 -2.24 -33.76 2.93
CA VAL A 24 -3.46 -32.95 2.87
C VAL A 24 -3.42 -31.80 3.86
N SER A 25 -3.04 -32.05 5.12
CA SER A 25 -2.91 -31.01 6.14
C SER A 25 -1.86 -29.95 5.78
N SER A 26 -0.71 -30.36 5.25
CA SER A 26 0.35 -29.47 4.80
C SER A 26 -0.09 -28.61 3.61
N VAL A 27 -0.76 -29.20 2.62
CA VAL A 27 -1.29 -28.48 1.45
C VAL A 27 -2.35 -27.48 1.87
N SER A 28 -3.26 -27.86 2.78
CA SER A 28 -4.25 -26.93 3.34
C SER A 28 -3.59 -25.76 4.09
N PHE A 29 -2.53 -26.03 4.86
CA PHE A 29 -1.80 -24.98 5.59
C PHE A 29 -1.05 -24.03 4.65
N ILE A 30 -0.38 -24.57 3.62
CA ILE A 30 0.29 -23.76 2.58
C ILE A 30 -0.73 -22.89 1.83
N LEU A 31 -1.88 -23.45 1.46
CA LEU A 31 -2.94 -22.72 0.77
C LEU A 31 -3.56 -21.63 1.67
N LEU A 32 -3.74 -21.93 2.96
CA LEU A 32 -4.20 -20.96 3.96
C LEU A 32 -3.21 -19.81 4.12
N ILE A 33 -1.90 -20.10 4.26
CA ILE A 33 -0.86 -19.06 4.35
C ILE A 33 -0.87 -18.21 3.07
N GLY A 34 -0.89 -18.85 1.90
CA GLY A 34 -0.93 -18.14 0.62
C GLY A 34 -2.14 -17.22 0.51
N PHE A 35 -3.32 -17.69 0.93
CA PHE A 35 -4.54 -16.89 0.96
C PHE A 35 -4.43 -15.71 1.93
N VAL A 36 -3.97 -15.94 3.17
CA VAL A 36 -3.80 -14.90 4.19
C VAL A 36 -2.80 -13.84 3.73
N MET A 37 -1.66 -14.26 3.18
CA MET A 37 -0.63 -13.34 2.70
C MET A 37 -1.14 -12.52 1.51
N LYS A 38 -1.95 -13.11 0.62
CA LYS A 38 -2.59 -12.41 -0.49
C LYS A 38 -3.59 -11.36 0.00
N CYS A 39 -4.44 -11.72 0.96
CA CYS A 39 -5.40 -10.78 1.56
C CYS A 39 -4.69 -9.63 2.28
N ALA A 40 -3.65 -9.93 3.07
CA ALA A 40 -2.84 -8.92 3.75
C ALA A 40 -2.19 -7.96 2.74
N ALA A 41 -1.61 -8.48 1.65
CA ALA A 41 -1.03 -7.65 0.59
C ALA A 41 -2.08 -6.74 -0.08
N LYS A 42 -3.29 -7.25 -0.34
CA LYS A 42 -4.36 -6.47 -0.96
C LYS A 42 -4.97 -5.42 -0.03
N ALA A 43 -5.16 -5.74 1.24
CA ALA A 43 -5.58 -4.76 2.24
C ALA A 43 -4.53 -3.65 2.40
N LEU A 44 -3.25 -4.02 2.40
CA LEU A 44 -2.14 -3.06 2.45
C LEU A 44 -2.09 -2.18 1.19
N GLU A 45 -2.34 -2.74 0.02
CA GLU A 45 -2.41 -2.00 -1.25
C GLU A 45 -3.49 -0.92 -1.20
N LEU A 46 -4.70 -1.26 -0.73
CA LEU A 46 -5.79 -0.30 -0.55
C LEU A 46 -5.50 0.72 0.55
N PHE A 47 -4.88 0.28 1.65
CA PHE A 47 -4.47 1.17 2.74
C PHE A 47 -3.47 2.23 2.27
N LEU A 48 -2.44 1.82 1.53
CA LEU A 48 -1.43 2.74 1.00
C LEU A 48 -2.04 3.69 -0.04
N GLN A 49 -2.99 3.21 -0.84
CA GLN A 49 -3.70 4.06 -1.79
C GLN A 49 -4.51 5.16 -1.05
N ASP A 50 -5.33 4.81 -0.06
CA ASP A 50 -6.11 5.80 0.71
C ASP A 50 -5.21 6.76 1.48
N LEU A 51 -4.11 6.28 2.09
CA LEU A 51 -3.14 7.14 2.75
C LEU A 51 -2.52 8.16 1.79
N CYS A 52 -2.13 7.71 0.59
CA CYS A 52 -1.55 8.58 -0.43
C CYS A 52 -2.58 9.58 -0.98
N ASP A 53 -3.80 9.15 -1.27
CA ASP A 53 -4.88 10.02 -1.75
C ASP A 53 -5.17 11.16 -0.76
N ARG A 54 -5.30 10.84 0.54
CA ARG A 54 -5.51 11.84 1.61
C ARG A 54 -4.32 12.79 1.76
N THR A 55 -3.11 12.26 1.72
CA THR A 55 -1.90 13.08 1.85
C THR A 55 -1.71 13.99 0.62
N TYR A 56 -2.10 13.51 -0.56
CA TYR A 56 -2.07 14.27 -1.80
C TYR A 56 -3.07 15.43 -1.78
N GLU A 57 -4.29 15.22 -1.27
CA GLU A 57 -5.28 16.29 -1.08
C GLU A 57 -4.73 17.43 -0.19
N ILE A 58 -4.01 17.08 0.88
CA ILE A 58 -3.34 18.06 1.76
C ILE A 58 -2.19 18.78 1.04
N THR A 59 -1.47 18.08 0.17
CA THR A 59 -0.35 18.63 -0.62
C THR A 59 -0.87 19.62 -1.66
N LEU A 60 -1.95 19.28 -2.38
CA LEU A 60 -2.62 20.15 -3.35
C LEU A 60 -3.15 21.42 -2.69
N LYS A 61 -3.82 21.30 -1.53
CA LYS A 61 -4.32 22.45 -0.76
C LYS A 61 -3.20 23.43 -0.36
N ARG A 62 -1.96 22.96 -0.28
CA ARG A 62 -0.77 23.77 0.03
C ARG A 62 0.00 24.26 -1.21
N GLY A 63 -0.45 23.95 -2.42
CA GLY A 63 0.18 24.39 -3.66
C GLY A 63 1.50 23.69 -3.99
N ALA A 64 1.83 22.59 -3.31
CA ALA A 64 3.06 21.84 -3.54
C ALA A 64 2.89 20.84 -4.69
N LYS A 65 3.90 20.74 -5.57
CA LYS A 65 3.92 19.79 -6.69
C LYS A 65 4.43 18.40 -6.28
N THR A 66 5.02 18.28 -5.10
CA THR A 66 5.67 17.06 -4.58
C THR A 66 5.15 16.72 -3.18
N LEU A 67 4.86 15.44 -2.97
CA LEU A 67 4.43 14.91 -1.68
C LEU A 67 5.65 14.84 -0.75
N ASN A 68 5.63 15.60 0.35
CA ASN A 68 6.74 15.72 1.30
C ASN A 68 6.42 15.01 2.64
N SER A 69 7.46 14.61 3.39
CA SER A 69 7.35 14.00 4.73
C SER A 69 6.54 14.86 5.70
N LEU A 70 6.60 16.18 5.52
CA LEU A 70 5.85 17.16 6.30
C LEU A 70 4.33 17.04 6.10
N HIS A 71 3.87 16.83 4.85
CA HIS A 71 2.45 16.65 4.55
C HIS A 71 1.94 15.31 5.09
N LEU A 72 2.78 14.27 5.07
CA LEU A 72 2.43 12.97 5.64
C LEU A 72 2.30 13.03 7.17
N LYS A 73 3.24 13.69 7.87
CA LYS A 73 3.15 13.93 9.32
C LYS A 73 1.86 14.66 9.68
N GLN A 74 1.46 15.66 8.89
CA GLN A 74 0.21 16.38 9.10
C GLN A 74 -1.02 15.53 8.78
N CYS A 75 -1.00 14.74 7.72
CA CYS A 75 -2.10 13.84 7.36
C CYS A 75 -2.36 12.85 8.50
N VAL A 76 -1.31 12.21 9.03
CA VAL A 76 -1.41 11.28 10.16
C VAL A 76 -1.92 11.95 11.43
N GLN A 77 -1.55 13.22 11.67
CA GLN A 77 -2.09 13.99 12.81
C GLN A 77 -3.56 14.43 12.59
N THR A 78 -3.97 14.64 11.34
CA THR A 78 -5.32 15.11 10.99
C THR A 78 -6.33 13.96 11.02
N PHE A 79 -5.92 12.76 10.63
CA PHE A 79 -6.78 11.57 10.57
C PHE A 79 -6.38 10.54 11.64
N ASN A 80 -7.18 10.42 12.69
CA ASN A 80 -6.95 9.46 13.80
C ASN A 80 -6.88 7.99 13.34
N VAL A 81 -7.45 7.65 12.18
CA VAL A 81 -7.37 6.29 11.59
C VAL A 81 -5.91 5.89 11.32
N PHE A 82 -5.03 6.87 11.05
CA PHE A 82 -3.62 6.63 10.77
C PHE A 82 -2.70 6.80 11.99
N ASP A 83 -3.23 6.99 13.22
CA ASP A 83 -2.40 7.29 14.41
C ASP A 83 -1.35 6.20 14.72
N PHE A 84 -1.60 4.96 14.29
CA PHE A 84 -0.60 3.87 14.38
C PHE A 84 0.67 4.14 13.57
N LEU A 85 0.61 4.99 12.53
CA LEU A 85 1.78 5.42 11.76
C LEU A 85 2.57 6.53 12.47
N ARG A 86 2.01 7.21 13.48
CA ARG A 86 2.62 8.41 14.09
C ARG A 86 4.02 8.16 14.62
N GLU A 87 4.25 7.00 15.25
CA GLU A 87 5.57 6.61 15.74
C GLU A 87 6.55 6.27 14.62
N ILE A 88 6.05 5.84 13.46
CA ILE A 88 6.86 5.53 12.27
C ILE A 88 7.24 6.83 11.56
N VAL A 89 6.28 7.75 11.34
CA VAL A 89 6.55 9.02 10.66
C VAL A 89 7.39 9.98 11.51
N SER A 90 7.35 9.87 12.84
CA SER A 90 8.20 10.68 13.73
C SER A 90 9.68 10.31 13.64
N LYS A 91 10.00 9.05 13.29
CA LYS A 91 11.37 8.57 13.07
C LYS A 91 11.95 9.00 11.73
N VAL A 92 11.13 9.50 10.80
CA VAL A 92 11.59 10.01 9.51
C VAL A 92 12.15 11.43 9.71
N PRO A 93 13.47 11.64 9.62
CA PRO A 93 14.04 12.97 9.62
C PRO A 93 13.47 13.73 8.42
N ASP A 94 13.03 14.97 8.63
CA ASP A 94 12.54 15.78 7.52
C ASP A 94 13.68 15.89 6.49
N LEU A 95 13.38 15.52 5.25
CA LEU A 95 14.30 15.65 4.12
C LEU A 95 14.44 17.14 3.80
N GLY A 96 15.10 17.87 4.71
CA GLY A 96 15.60 19.21 4.51
C GLY A 96 16.91 19.15 3.75
N GLY A 97 16.84 18.93 2.45
CA GLY A 97 17.82 19.52 1.55
C GLY A 97 17.42 20.99 1.34
N PRO A 98 18.29 21.98 1.61
CA PRO A 98 18.02 23.34 1.19
C PRO A 98 18.04 23.32 -0.33
N ASP A 99 16.89 23.34 -1.02
CA ASP A 99 16.70 23.74 -2.43
C ASP A 99 15.25 23.52 -2.95
N ALA A 100 14.24 23.64 -2.09
CA ALA A 100 12.84 23.86 -2.54
C ALA A 100 12.40 25.32 -2.37
N ALA A 101 13.36 26.24 -2.38
CA ALA A 101 13.17 27.68 -2.44
C ALA A 101 13.41 28.17 -3.89
N PHE A 102 12.52 27.80 -4.81
CA PHE A 102 12.35 28.46 -6.11
C PHE A 102 10.95 28.03 -6.61
N ASP A 103 9.93 28.87 -6.70
CA ASP A 103 9.89 30.22 -7.23
C ASP A 103 8.63 30.93 -6.73
N GLU A 104 8.79 31.94 -5.89
CA GLU A 104 7.83 33.03 -5.69
C GLU A 104 8.47 34.28 -6.28
N HIS A 105 8.26 34.58 -7.58
CA HIS A 105 7.76 35.88 -8.04
C HIS A 105 7.54 35.92 -9.57
N GLY A 106 6.28 36.01 -9.99
CA GLY A 106 5.91 36.24 -11.39
C GLY A 106 4.69 37.15 -11.53
N ILE A 107 4.73 38.34 -10.91
CA ILE A 107 3.75 39.40 -11.20
C ILE A 107 3.91 39.82 -12.67
N GLY A 108 2.96 39.42 -13.51
CA GLY A 108 2.95 39.68 -14.95
C GLY A 108 1.55 39.74 -15.56
N LYS A 109 0.79 40.78 -15.20
CA LYS A 109 -0.30 41.45 -15.95
C LYS A 109 -0.59 40.92 -17.40
N ARG A 110 -1.83 40.45 -17.68
CA ARG A 110 -2.74 40.90 -18.80
C ARG A 110 -3.94 39.96 -19.14
N ARG A 111 -5.15 40.46 -18.84
CA ARG A 111 -6.46 40.44 -19.57
C ARG A 111 -7.14 39.15 -20.10
N LYS A 112 -8.39 38.99 -19.61
CA LYS A 112 -9.72 38.86 -20.28
C LYS A 112 -10.22 37.53 -20.90
N VAL A 113 -11.35 37.09 -20.31
CA VAL A 113 -12.67 36.68 -20.90
C VAL A 113 -12.87 35.21 -21.34
N ALA A 114 -13.96 34.62 -20.79
CA ALA A 114 -14.90 33.55 -21.22
C ALA A 114 -14.33 32.30 -21.94
N ASP A 115 -14.88 31.09 -21.84
CA ASP A 115 -16.24 30.60 -21.70
C ASP A 115 -16.20 29.07 -21.45
N ASP A 116 -17.33 28.50 -21.06
CA ASP A 116 -17.82 27.13 -21.34
C ASP A 116 -17.13 25.83 -20.82
N GLU A 117 -17.97 25.12 -20.04
CA GLU A 117 -18.40 23.72 -20.20
C GLU A 117 -17.44 22.54 -19.95
N ASP A 118 -17.86 21.78 -18.94
CA ASP A 118 -18.02 20.31 -18.92
C ASP A 118 -16.82 19.40 -18.66
N ASN A 119 -17.13 18.38 -17.84
CA ASN A 119 -16.51 17.07 -17.77
C ASN A 119 -15.05 16.98 -17.30
N ASP A 120 -14.84 16.67 -16.01
CA ASP A 120 -14.11 15.43 -15.65
C ASP A 120 -14.19 15.11 -14.14
N SER A 121 -15.07 14.19 -13.75
CA SER A 121 -15.05 13.61 -12.40
C SER A 121 -14.15 12.36 -12.32
N ASP A 122 -13.39 12.03 -13.37
CA ASP A 122 -12.62 10.79 -13.46
C ASP A 122 -11.09 11.01 -13.43
N GLU A 123 -10.61 12.24 -13.66
CA GLU A 123 -9.17 12.58 -13.71
C GLU A 123 -8.48 12.64 -12.35
N GLU A 124 -9.22 12.79 -11.26
CA GLU A 124 -8.63 12.85 -9.91
C GLU A 124 -8.09 11.47 -9.48
N CYS A 125 -8.70 10.37 -9.95
CA CYS A 125 -8.26 9.00 -9.69
C CYS A 125 -7.05 8.59 -10.56
N ASN A 126 -6.97 9.05 -11.80
CA ASN A 126 -5.85 8.73 -12.70
C ASN A 126 -4.58 9.49 -12.31
N ARG A 127 -4.74 10.72 -11.80
CA ARG A 127 -3.62 11.53 -11.30
C ARG A 127 -3.02 10.93 -10.04
N SER A 128 -3.84 10.42 -9.11
CA SER A 128 -3.35 9.67 -7.93
C SER A 128 -2.49 8.47 -8.31
N ARG A 129 -2.90 7.67 -9.29
CA ARG A 129 -2.09 6.54 -9.78
C ARG A 129 -0.78 7.00 -10.40
N THR A 130 -0.81 8.04 -11.22
CA THR A 130 0.38 8.60 -11.90
C THR A 130 1.37 9.19 -10.89
N ILE A 131 0.88 9.84 -9.83
CA ILE A 131 1.71 10.40 -8.76
C ILE A 131 2.30 9.31 -7.88
N PHE A 132 1.58 8.21 -7.62
CA PHE A 132 2.14 7.05 -6.93
C PHE A 132 3.35 6.49 -7.70
N PHE A 133 3.24 6.37 -9.03
CA PHE A 133 4.35 5.97 -9.89
C PHE A 133 5.52 6.96 -9.89
N LEU A 134 5.25 8.26 -9.90
CA LEU A 134 6.30 9.30 -9.88
C LEU A 134 7.01 9.38 -8.53
N CYS A 135 6.28 9.26 -7.42
CA CYS A 135 6.83 9.30 -6.07
C CYS A 135 7.75 8.09 -5.80
N PHE A 136 7.41 6.91 -6.33
CA PHE A 136 8.25 5.71 -6.21
C PHE A 136 9.41 5.67 -7.22
N ARG A 137 9.32 6.39 -8.35
CA ARG A 137 10.42 6.52 -9.33
C ARG A 137 11.51 7.49 -8.89
N THR A 138 11.19 8.41 -7.97
CA THR A 138 12.08 9.48 -7.51
C THR A 138 12.78 9.11 -6.18
N ILE A 139 12.39 8.01 -5.54
CA ILE A 139 13.09 7.41 -4.38
C ILE A 139 14.03 6.30 -4.85
#